data_AF-A0A4W5PZ70-F1
#
_entry.id   AF-A0A4W5PZ70-F1
#
_cell.length_a   1.000
_cell.length_b   1.000
_cell.length_c   1.000
_cell.angle_alpha   90.00
_cell.angle_beta   90.00
_cell.angle_gamma   90.00
#
_symmetry.space_group_name_H-M   'P 1'
#
loop_
_entity.id
_entity.type
_entity.pdbx_description
1 polymer ?
#
loop_
_entity_poly.entity_id
_entity_poly.type
_entity_poly.pdbx_seq_one_letter_code
_entity_poly.pdbx_strand_id
1 'polypeptide(L)'
;MSSRTLPLLFINLGGEMLYILDQRLRAQNIPVDKAKKVMNDIITTMFNKKFLEELFKPQELYSKKALRTVFDRLAHASIMRLNQASMDKLYDLMTMAFKYQVLLCPRAKDILLVSFNHMDAIKDFVKDTPSVLSQVDETYRQLIEMYTPLSSGEFQLIRQTLLIFFQDMHIRVSIFLKDKVQNSNGRFVLPISGPVPHGTHIPGLIRMFSCNGEEVKRLQFRNGGNYTGVLGEGSFEMFGERVIKLGTNMYSVSRPVETHMSGTSKNSAQKKSVNTAPNPLAKEELNMLARLMGGMEVQKLGNADSGFRVNLFATDEEEEEALISRPDEFSYDVIKIQATKNQQANAELAKIMGDFTEEAGEPCSSIANSKGDDLLAMMDGL
;
A
#
# COMPACT_ATOMS: atom_id res chain seq x y z
N MET A 1 -6.76 17.49 -5.72
CA MET A 1 -5.64 16.63 -5.28
C MET A 1 -5.15 17.15 -3.93
N SER A 2 -4.73 16.29 -3.01
CA SER A 2 -4.29 16.73 -1.67
C SER A 2 -2.81 17.10 -1.66
N SER A 3 -2.49 18.32 -1.20
CA SER A 3 -1.11 18.83 -1.06
C SER A 3 -0.36 18.29 0.16
N ARG A 4 -0.99 17.42 0.96
CA ARG A 4 -0.38 16.76 2.14
C ARG A 4 -0.13 15.28 1.90
N THR A 5 -0.12 14.82 0.65
CA THR A 5 0.03 13.38 0.33
C THR A 5 1.49 12.93 0.32
N LEU A 6 2.42 13.84 -0.04
CA LEU A 6 3.82 13.49 -0.30
C LEU A 6 4.55 12.90 0.92
N PRO A 7 4.42 13.42 2.15
CA PRO A 7 5.10 12.82 3.32
C PRO A 7 4.68 11.37 3.55
N LEU A 8 3.39 11.07 3.48
CA LEU A 8 2.88 9.69 3.60
C LEU A 8 3.42 8.82 2.47
N LEU A 9 3.37 9.27 1.22
CA LEU A 9 3.90 8.49 0.09
C LEU A 9 5.39 8.15 0.28
N PHE A 10 6.20 9.15 0.65
CA PHE A 10 7.63 8.98 0.84
C PHE A 10 7.96 8.05 2.01
N ILE A 11 7.32 8.23 3.17
CA ILE A 11 7.59 7.43 4.36
C ILE A 11 7.17 5.98 4.17
N ASN A 12 5.98 5.72 3.62
CA ASN A 12 5.52 4.35 3.39
C ASN A 12 6.40 3.63 2.34
N LEU A 13 6.75 4.29 1.24
CA LEU A 13 7.67 3.70 0.26
C LEU A 13 9.05 3.45 0.86
N GLY A 14 9.58 4.38 1.65
CA GLY A 14 10.85 4.18 2.35
C GLY A 14 10.80 3.05 3.38
N GLY A 15 9.69 2.89 4.09
CA GLY A 15 9.44 1.74 4.97
C GLY A 15 9.45 0.41 4.21
N GLU A 16 8.76 0.33 3.08
CA GLU A 16 8.80 -0.86 2.19
C GLU A 16 10.21 -1.13 1.67
N MET A 17 10.95 -0.09 1.28
CA MET A 17 12.34 -0.22 0.84
C MET A 17 13.20 -0.86 1.94
N LEU A 18 13.08 -0.36 3.18
CA LEU A 18 13.85 -0.86 4.32
C LEU A 18 13.48 -2.31 4.65
N TYR A 19 12.20 -2.69 4.57
CA TYR A 19 11.79 -4.10 4.72
C TYR A 19 12.43 -5.01 3.68
N ILE A 20 12.40 -4.62 2.41
CA ILE A 20 12.96 -5.42 1.31
C ILE A 20 14.47 -5.55 1.48
N LEU A 21 15.16 -4.45 1.80
CA LEU A 21 16.60 -4.43 1.97
C LEU A 21 17.04 -5.27 3.17
N ASP A 22 16.40 -5.15 4.33
CA ASP A 22 16.71 -5.95 5.52
C ASP A 22 16.59 -7.45 5.22
N GLN A 23 15.51 -7.87 4.54
CA GLN A 23 15.33 -9.28 4.19
C GLN A 23 16.36 -9.77 3.17
N ARG A 24 16.69 -8.99 2.13
CA ARG A 24 17.67 -9.42 1.13
C ARG A 24 19.10 -9.43 1.70
N LEU A 25 19.46 -8.48 2.57
CA LEU A 25 20.75 -8.49 3.28
C LEU A 25 20.89 -9.74 4.17
N ARG A 26 19.82 -10.15 4.86
CA ARG A 26 19.77 -11.39 5.65
C ARG A 26 19.88 -12.63 4.77
N ALA A 27 19.12 -12.69 3.67
CA ALA A 27 19.11 -13.82 2.75
C ALA A 27 20.49 -14.08 2.12
N GLN A 28 21.28 -13.02 1.91
CA GLN A 28 22.65 -13.09 1.41
C GLN A 28 23.70 -13.31 2.50
N ASN A 29 23.29 -13.52 3.75
CA ASN A 29 24.19 -13.71 4.90
C ASN A 29 25.22 -12.59 5.04
N ILE A 30 24.83 -11.34 4.76
CA ILE A 30 25.70 -10.18 5.01
C ILE A 30 25.93 -10.07 6.53
N PRO A 31 27.19 -9.84 6.99
CA PRO A 31 27.48 -9.68 8.40
C PRO A 31 26.57 -8.64 9.07
N VAL A 32 26.04 -8.98 10.25
CA VAL A 32 25.03 -8.18 10.96
C VAL A 32 25.49 -6.73 11.14
N ASP A 33 26.76 -6.50 11.48
CA ASP A 33 27.30 -5.14 11.67
C ASP A 33 27.30 -4.33 10.37
N LYS A 34 27.60 -4.97 9.23
CA LYS A 34 27.55 -4.33 7.91
C LYS A 34 26.11 -4.04 7.50
N ALA A 35 25.19 -4.98 7.72
CA ALA A 35 23.78 -4.79 7.43
C ALA A 35 23.19 -3.66 8.29
N LYS A 36 23.49 -3.63 9.59
CA LYS A 36 23.13 -2.53 10.49
C LYS A 36 23.67 -1.20 10.00
N LYS A 37 24.93 -1.14 9.57
CA LYS A 37 25.53 0.08 9.02
C LYS A 37 24.79 0.57 7.77
N VAL A 38 24.50 -0.34 6.82
CA VAL A 38 23.73 -0.02 5.61
C VAL A 38 22.36 0.57 5.97
N MET A 39 21.63 -0.07 6.88
CA MET A 39 20.31 0.41 7.30
C MET A 39 20.39 1.77 7.99
N ASN A 40 21.35 1.97 8.92
CA ASN A 40 21.53 3.25 9.61
C ASN A 40 21.90 4.39 8.64
N ASP A 41 22.77 4.16 7.66
CA ASP A 41 23.17 5.18 6.68
C ASP A 41 21.97 5.62 5.81
N ILE A 42 21.14 4.66 5.39
CA ILE A 42 19.92 4.92 4.61
C ILE A 42 18.90 5.70 5.45
N ILE A 43 18.63 5.27 6.68
CA ILE A 43 17.65 5.91 7.57
C ILE A 43 18.13 7.32 7.95
N THR A 44 19.41 7.50 8.26
CA THR A 44 19.99 8.83 8.54
C THR A 44 19.78 9.80 7.37
N THR A 45 19.94 9.32 6.13
CA THR A 45 19.74 10.13 4.94
C THR A 45 18.25 10.39 4.69
N MET A 46 17.40 9.39 4.90
CA MET A 46 15.94 9.49 4.72
C MET A 46 15.31 10.51 5.67
N PHE A 47 15.78 10.53 6.92
CA PHE A 47 15.27 11.40 7.98
C PHE A 47 16.12 12.67 8.19
N ASN A 48 16.85 13.09 7.16
CA ASN A 48 17.62 14.33 7.23
C ASN A 48 16.70 15.54 7.48
N LYS A 49 16.99 16.30 8.53
CA LYS A 49 16.16 17.43 8.98
C LYS A 49 15.79 18.42 7.85
N LYS A 50 16.77 18.86 7.04
CA LYS A 50 16.54 19.83 5.96
C LYS A 50 15.63 19.26 4.87
N PHE A 51 15.82 17.99 4.56
CA PHE A 51 14.99 17.30 3.57
C PHE A 51 13.54 17.15 4.07
N LEU A 52 13.36 16.75 5.33
CA LEU A 52 12.04 16.61 5.93
C LEU A 52 11.31 17.95 6.03
N GLU A 53 12.00 19.03 6.42
CA GLU A 53 11.41 20.38 6.44
C GLU A 53 10.84 20.79 5.07
N GLU A 54 11.49 20.42 3.96
CA GLU A 54 10.94 20.63 2.61
C GLU A 54 9.84 19.62 2.25
N LEU A 55 9.96 18.37 2.71
CA LEU A 55 8.98 17.31 2.42
C LEU A 55 7.60 17.63 3.03
N PHE A 56 7.57 18.12 4.27
CA PHE A 56 6.36 18.42 5.02
C PHE A 56 5.68 19.74 4.60
N LYS A 57 6.29 20.54 3.72
CA LYS A 57 5.59 21.69 3.13
C LYS A 57 4.42 21.21 2.26
N PRO A 58 3.26 21.89 2.30
CA PRO A 58 2.15 21.58 1.41
C PRO A 58 2.58 21.70 -0.05
N GLN A 59 2.63 20.58 -0.77
CA GLN A 59 3.10 20.52 -2.16
C GLN A 59 2.45 19.36 -2.92
N GLU A 60 2.47 19.46 -4.24
CA GLU A 60 2.01 18.37 -5.11
C GLU A 60 2.96 17.17 -5.07
N LEU A 61 2.46 16.02 -5.49
CA LEU A 61 3.29 14.82 -5.62
C LEU A 61 4.36 15.03 -6.68
N TYR A 62 5.54 14.50 -6.41
CA TYR A 62 6.58 14.38 -7.42
C TYR A 62 6.14 13.46 -8.56
N SER A 63 6.66 13.71 -9.75
CA SER A 63 6.49 12.78 -10.87
C SER A 63 7.08 11.41 -10.50
N LYS A 64 6.52 10.33 -11.08
CA LYS A 64 7.03 8.96 -10.87
C LYS A 64 8.54 8.86 -11.14
N LYS A 65 9.03 9.56 -12.16
CA LYS A 65 10.47 9.63 -12.51
C LYS A 65 11.28 10.36 -11.44
N ALA A 66 10.81 11.51 -10.96
CA ALA A 66 11.51 12.26 -9.92
C ALA A 66 11.57 11.48 -8.59
N LEU A 67 10.43 10.89 -8.17
CA LEU A 67 10.37 10.10 -6.95
C LEU A 67 11.30 8.88 -7.02
N ARG A 68 11.35 8.21 -8.18
CA ARG A 68 12.28 7.12 -8.45
C ARG A 68 13.74 7.56 -8.30
N THR A 69 14.13 8.72 -8.82
CA THR A 69 15.49 9.26 -8.65
C THR A 69 15.82 9.54 -7.18
N VAL A 70 14.85 9.99 -6.38
CA VAL A 70 15.05 10.21 -4.94
C VAL A 70 15.35 8.89 -4.24
N PHE A 71 14.56 7.84 -4.49
CA PHE A 71 14.81 6.52 -3.91
C PHE A 71 16.08 5.86 -4.43
N ASP A 72 16.47 6.14 -5.66
CA ASP A 72 17.75 5.67 -6.21
C ASP A 72 18.95 6.23 -5.44
N ARG A 73 18.94 7.54 -5.20
CA ARG A 73 19.96 8.21 -4.37
C ARG A 73 19.93 7.70 -2.93
N LEU A 74 18.74 7.41 -2.39
CA LEU A 74 18.57 6.97 -1.02
C LEU A 74 19.14 5.56 -0.79
N ALA A 75 18.85 4.60 -1.69
CA ALA A 75 19.41 3.25 -1.60
C ALA A 75 20.94 3.24 -1.69
N HIS A 76 21.50 4.16 -2.47
CA HIS A 76 22.94 4.36 -2.65
C HIS A 76 23.60 5.30 -1.64
N ALA A 77 22.86 5.82 -0.66
CA ALA A 77 23.41 6.66 0.39
C ALA A 77 24.37 5.89 1.32
N SER A 78 24.19 4.57 1.41
CA SER A 78 25.07 3.69 2.18
C SER A 78 26.28 3.20 1.36
N ILE A 79 27.10 2.32 1.96
CA ILE A 79 28.19 1.60 1.29
C ILE A 79 27.70 0.58 0.23
N MET A 80 26.42 0.19 0.25
CA MET A 80 25.87 -0.79 -0.68
C MET A 80 25.72 -0.18 -2.09
N ARG A 81 26.03 -0.96 -3.13
CA ARG A 81 25.83 -0.57 -4.53
C ARG A 81 24.95 -1.58 -5.24
N LEU A 82 23.79 -1.13 -5.70
CA LEU A 82 22.83 -1.93 -6.45
C LEU A 82 23.00 -1.68 -7.95
N ASN A 83 22.83 -2.72 -8.75
CA ASN A 83 22.81 -2.55 -10.20
C ASN A 83 21.45 -2.00 -10.66
N GLN A 84 21.37 -1.52 -11.91
CA GLN A 84 20.14 -0.91 -12.45
C GLN A 84 18.94 -1.85 -12.37
N ALA A 85 19.10 -3.11 -12.77
CA ALA A 85 18.02 -4.10 -12.73
C ALA A 85 17.49 -4.36 -11.29
N SER A 86 18.39 -4.36 -10.31
CA SER A 86 18.05 -4.52 -8.89
C SER A 86 17.32 -3.29 -8.36
N MET A 87 17.71 -2.10 -8.79
CA MET A 87 17.02 -0.86 -8.44
C MET A 87 15.64 -0.75 -9.09
N ASP A 88 15.51 -1.18 -10.34
CA ASP A 88 14.23 -1.31 -11.03
C ASP A 88 13.30 -2.22 -10.23
N LYS A 89 13.79 -3.41 -9.87
CA LYS A 89 13.01 -4.39 -9.12
C LYS A 89 12.63 -3.92 -7.72
N LEU A 90 13.56 -3.28 -7.01
CA LEU A 90 13.31 -2.72 -5.68
C LEU A 90 12.17 -1.70 -5.72
N TYR A 91 12.22 -0.76 -6.66
CA TYR A 91 11.18 0.26 -6.81
C TYR A 91 9.81 -0.34 -7.16
N ASP A 92 9.79 -1.35 -8.03
CA ASP A 92 8.57 -2.05 -8.41
C ASP A 92 7.94 -2.79 -7.22
N LEU A 93 8.75 -3.47 -6.40
CA LEU A 93 8.30 -4.13 -5.19
C LEU A 93 7.73 -3.14 -4.17
N MET A 94 8.46 -2.05 -3.89
CA MET A 94 8.02 -0.99 -2.97
C MET A 94 6.66 -0.41 -3.38
N THR A 95 6.54 -0.05 -4.66
CA THR A 95 5.33 0.59 -5.18
C THR A 95 4.15 -0.35 -5.22
N MET A 96 4.33 -1.61 -5.63
CA MET A 96 3.26 -2.60 -5.65
C MET A 96 2.84 -3.00 -4.23
N ALA A 97 3.76 -3.10 -3.27
CA ALA A 97 3.44 -3.41 -1.88
C ALA A 97 2.63 -2.29 -1.22
N PHE A 98 3.06 -1.03 -1.35
CA PHE A 98 2.31 0.07 -0.76
C PHE A 98 0.96 0.30 -1.50
N LYS A 99 0.91 0.13 -2.83
CA LYS A 99 -0.35 0.12 -3.59
C LYS A 99 -1.34 -0.90 -3.02
N TYR A 100 -0.88 -2.13 -2.77
CA TYR A 100 -1.72 -3.18 -2.19
C TYR A 100 -2.28 -2.78 -0.82
N GLN A 101 -1.44 -2.20 0.05
CA GLN A 101 -1.87 -1.74 1.38
C GLN A 101 -2.92 -0.61 1.29
N VAL A 102 -2.75 0.36 0.40
CA VAL A 102 -3.72 1.46 0.19
C VAL A 102 -5.06 0.94 -0.32
N LEU A 103 -5.04 -0.08 -1.19
CA LEU A 103 -6.27 -0.71 -1.68
C LEU A 103 -7.02 -1.46 -0.58
N LEU A 104 -6.29 -2.11 0.34
CA LEU A 104 -6.89 -2.87 1.43
C LEU A 104 -7.34 -2.04 2.63
N CYS A 105 -6.94 -0.77 2.75
CA CYS A 105 -7.38 0.09 3.85
C CYS A 105 -8.92 0.22 3.85
N PRO A 106 -9.64 -0.20 4.90
CA PRO A 106 -11.09 -0.05 4.95
C PRO A 106 -11.50 1.43 5.02
N ARG A 107 -10.88 2.21 5.91
CA ARG A 107 -11.08 3.66 6.02
C ARG A 107 -9.89 4.40 5.43
N ALA A 108 -10.12 5.59 4.89
CA ALA A 108 -9.02 6.44 4.40
C ALA A 108 -8.05 6.85 5.52
N LYS A 109 -8.55 7.01 6.76
CA LYS A 109 -7.73 7.29 7.95
C LYS A 109 -6.78 6.14 8.31
N ASP A 110 -7.10 4.90 7.93
CA ASP A 110 -6.25 3.74 8.24
C ASP A 110 -4.90 3.79 7.49
N ILE A 111 -4.77 4.62 6.44
CA ILE A 111 -3.48 4.89 5.77
C ILE A 111 -2.46 5.48 6.76
N LEU A 112 -2.92 6.27 7.74
CA LEU A 112 -2.04 6.82 8.76
C LEU A 112 -1.52 5.73 9.70
N LEU A 113 -2.36 4.74 10.03
CA LEU A 113 -1.96 3.58 10.83
C LEU A 113 -0.93 2.72 10.08
N VAL A 114 -1.05 2.60 8.75
CA VAL A 114 -0.02 1.95 7.90
C VAL A 114 1.31 2.67 8.05
N SER A 115 1.31 4.01 7.93
CA SER A 115 2.51 4.82 8.12
C SER A 115 3.09 4.71 9.52
N PHE A 116 2.27 4.61 10.55
CA PHE A 116 2.72 4.39 11.91
C PHE A 116 3.36 3.01 12.09
N ASN A 117 2.82 1.95 11.48
CA ASN A 117 3.47 0.63 11.45
C ASN A 117 4.86 0.68 10.76
N HIS A 118 5.00 1.41 9.65
CA HIS A 118 6.31 1.61 9.04
C HIS A 118 7.26 2.39 9.95
N MET A 119 6.77 3.46 10.60
CA MET A 119 7.58 4.25 11.52
C MET A 119 8.03 3.44 12.74
N ASP A 120 7.16 2.62 13.30
CA ASP A 120 7.48 1.72 14.42
C ASP A 120 8.60 0.74 14.03
N ALA A 121 8.51 0.14 12.84
CA ALA A 121 9.59 -0.73 12.35
C ALA A 121 10.90 0.03 12.04
N ILE A 122 10.81 1.26 11.54
CA ILE A 122 11.99 2.10 11.31
C ILE A 122 12.70 2.40 12.63
N LYS A 123 11.95 2.70 13.70
CA LYS A 123 12.52 2.87 15.05
C LYS A 123 13.24 1.61 15.51
N ASP A 124 12.64 0.44 15.28
CA ASP A 124 13.26 -0.85 15.64
C ASP A 124 14.60 -1.09 14.92
N PHE A 125 14.75 -0.62 13.68
CA PHE A 125 16.02 -0.72 12.95
C PHE A 125 17.15 0.16 13.53
N VAL A 126 16.81 1.29 14.16
CA VAL A 126 17.78 2.28 14.67
C VAL A 126 17.81 2.42 16.18
N LYS A 127 17.17 1.51 16.92
CA LYS A 127 17.10 1.53 18.39
C LYS A 127 18.47 1.61 19.08
N ASP A 128 19.52 1.08 18.43
CA ASP A 128 20.89 1.07 18.93
C ASP A 128 21.65 2.39 18.63
N THR A 129 21.05 3.33 17.88
CA THR A 129 21.67 4.59 17.43
C THR A 129 20.82 5.81 17.86
N PRO A 130 21.08 6.37 19.06
CA PRO A 130 20.21 7.39 19.67
C PRO A 130 20.03 8.68 18.84
N SER A 131 21.07 9.09 18.10
CA SER A 131 21.02 10.30 17.27
C SER A 131 20.03 10.18 16.11
N VAL A 132 19.99 9.01 15.47
CA VAL A 132 19.06 8.72 14.36
C VAL A 132 17.66 8.46 14.90
N LEU A 133 17.56 7.72 16.01
CA LEU A 133 16.28 7.50 16.70
C LEU A 133 15.58 8.82 17.03
N SER A 134 16.30 9.80 17.56
CA SER A 134 15.75 11.13 17.84
C SER A 134 15.20 11.84 16.59
N GLN A 135 15.80 11.64 15.41
CA GLN A 135 15.31 12.22 14.16
C GLN A 135 14.03 11.52 13.67
N VAL A 136 13.97 10.19 13.82
CA VAL A 136 12.78 9.40 13.51
C VAL A 136 11.63 9.77 14.45
N ASP A 137 11.89 9.94 15.74
CA ASP A 137 10.89 10.35 16.74
C ASP A 137 10.36 11.77 16.47
N GLU A 138 11.23 12.70 16.07
CA GLU A 138 10.83 14.04 15.67
C GLU A 138 9.87 14.01 14.47
N THR A 139 10.20 13.20 13.47
CA THR A 139 9.36 13.02 12.28
C THR A 139 8.03 12.37 12.62
N TYR A 140 8.04 11.42 13.55
CA TYR A 140 6.83 10.79 14.07
C TYR A 140 5.90 11.85 14.67
N ARG A 141 6.44 12.74 15.51
CA ARG A 141 5.64 13.81 16.12
C ARG A 141 5.06 14.75 15.07
N GLN A 142 5.85 15.13 14.06
CA GLN A 142 5.36 15.96 12.95
C GLN A 142 4.23 15.29 12.16
N LEU A 143 4.29 13.96 11.97
CA LEU A 143 3.17 13.21 11.37
C LEU A 143 1.90 13.29 12.23
N ILE A 144 2.01 13.07 13.54
CA ILE A 144 0.87 13.16 14.45
C ILE A 144 0.26 14.57 14.37
N GLU A 145 1.09 15.61 14.53
CA GLU A 145 0.64 17.00 14.53
C GLU A 145 -0.02 17.40 13.20
N MET A 146 0.51 16.94 12.06
CA MET A 146 -0.01 17.28 10.75
C MET A 146 -1.31 16.55 10.38
N TYR A 147 -1.42 15.26 10.70
CA TYR A 147 -2.48 14.40 10.18
C TYR A 147 -3.61 14.11 11.17
N THR A 148 -3.38 14.22 12.49
CA THR A 148 -4.42 14.03 13.51
C THR A 148 -5.60 15.01 13.38
N PRO A 149 -5.41 16.32 13.12
CA PRO A 149 -6.53 17.26 13.03
C PRO A 149 -7.31 17.17 11.71
N LEU A 150 -6.87 16.34 10.76
CA LEU A 150 -7.52 16.24 9.46
C LEU A 150 -8.89 15.56 9.55
N SER A 151 -9.83 16.08 8.76
CA SER A 151 -11.15 15.50 8.59
C SER A 151 -11.13 14.23 7.74
N SER A 152 -12.19 13.41 7.85
CA SER A 152 -12.37 12.22 6.98
C SER A 152 -12.36 12.57 5.49
N GLY A 153 -12.87 13.75 5.11
CA GLY A 153 -12.87 14.23 3.73
C GLY A 153 -11.46 14.50 3.20
N GLU A 154 -10.59 15.11 4.01
CA GLU A 154 -9.19 15.34 3.64
C GLU A 154 -8.41 14.02 3.51
N PHE A 155 -8.64 13.08 4.42
CA PHE A 155 -8.08 11.72 4.28
C PHE A 155 -8.57 11.03 3.00
N GLN A 156 -9.83 11.23 2.61
CA GLN A 156 -10.34 10.68 1.35
C GLN A 156 -9.65 11.32 0.14
N LEU A 157 -9.35 12.63 0.17
CA LEU A 157 -8.56 13.30 -0.87
C LEU A 157 -7.12 12.79 -0.93
N ILE A 158 -6.49 12.52 0.23
CA ILE A 158 -5.18 11.87 0.30
C ILE A 158 -5.24 10.48 -0.35
N ARG A 159 -6.21 9.65 0.04
CA ARG A 159 -6.40 8.31 -0.52
C ARG A 159 -6.61 8.37 -2.04
N GLN A 160 -7.47 9.27 -2.52
CA GLN A 160 -7.70 9.46 -3.95
C GLN A 160 -6.39 9.82 -4.67
N THR A 161 -5.60 10.72 -4.09
CA THR A 161 -4.34 11.20 -4.69
C THR A 161 -3.32 10.05 -4.76
N LEU A 162 -3.23 9.20 -3.74
CA LEU A 162 -2.42 7.97 -3.76
C LEU A 162 -2.91 6.97 -4.82
N LEU A 163 -4.22 6.75 -4.92
CA LEU A 163 -4.80 5.83 -5.92
C LEU A 163 -4.52 6.30 -7.35
N ILE A 164 -4.61 7.61 -7.61
CA ILE A 164 -4.24 8.20 -8.91
C ILE A 164 -2.75 8.00 -9.18
N PHE A 165 -1.89 8.19 -8.17
CA PHE A 165 -0.46 7.94 -8.33
C PHE A 165 -0.16 6.48 -8.74
N PHE A 166 -0.82 5.51 -8.09
CA PHE A 166 -0.67 4.08 -8.38
C PHE A 166 -1.49 3.56 -9.56
N GLN A 167 -2.19 4.45 -10.26
CA GLN A 167 -2.96 4.11 -11.44
C GLN A 167 -2.04 3.54 -12.52
N ASP A 168 -2.56 2.53 -13.22
CA ASP A 168 -1.93 1.83 -14.34
C ASP A 168 -0.61 1.09 -14.03
N MET A 169 -0.24 0.99 -12.74
CA MET A 169 0.89 0.17 -12.30
C MET A 169 0.47 -1.30 -12.13
N HIS A 170 0.81 -2.14 -13.10
CA HIS A 170 0.42 -3.56 -13.15
C HIS A 170 1.66 -4.46 -13.22
N ILE A 171 2.52 -4.37 -12.21
CA ILE A 171 3.80 -5.09 -12.18
C ILE A 171 3.61 -6.39 -11.39
N ARG A 172 4.07 -7.50 -11.95
CA ARG A 172 4.00 -8.80 -11.29
C ARG A 172 4.98 -8.85 -10.13
N VAL A 173 4.55 -9.47 -9.04
CA VAL A 173 5.34 -9.62 -7.83
C VAL A 173 5.16 -11.04 -7.31
N SER A 174 6.26 -11.79 -7.22
CA SER A 174 6.25 -13.22 -6.88
C SER A 174 5.54 -13.53 -5.56
N ILE A 175 5.74 -12.74 -4.50
CA ILE A 175 5.05 -12.94 -3.22
C ILE A 175 3.53 -12.79 -3.35
N PHE A 176 3.04 -11.84 -4.15
CA PHE A 176 1.61 -11.64 -4.35
C PHE A 176 0.97 -12.70 -5.26
N LEU A 177 1.75 -13.24 -6.21
CA LEU A 177 1.34 -14.36 -7.03
C LEU A 177 1.24 -15.64 -6.18
N LYS A 178 2.23 -15.92 -5.33
CA LYS A 178 2.25 -17.06 -4.40
C LYS A 178 1.10 -16.99 -3.38
N ASP A 179 0.82 -15.80 -2.86
CA ASP A 179 -0.28 -15.56 -1.93
C ASP A 179 -1.66 -15.53 -2.61
N LYS A 180 -1.72 -15.67 -3.95
CA LYS A 180 -2.96 -15.64 -4.78
C LYS A 180 -3.76 -14.33 -4.65
N VAL A 181 -3.10 -13.26 -4.23
CA VAL A 181 -3.72 -11.92 -4.13
C VAL A 181 -3.51 -11.09 -5.39
N GLN A 182 -2.68 -11.57 -6.32
CA GLN A 182 -2.44 -10.95 -7.62
C GLN A 182 -2.65 -11.96 -8.77
N ASN A 183 -3.16 -11.45 -9.89
CA ASN A 183 -3.33 -12.20 -11.13
C ASN A 183 -2.05 -12.16 -12.00
N SER A 184 -1.97 -13.07 -12.98
CA SER A 184 -0.87 -13.13 -13.95
C SER A 184 -0.69 -11.82 -14.73
N ASN A 185 -1.75 -11.04 -14.90
CA ASN A 185 -1.74 -9.71 -15.51
C ASN A 185 -1.30 -8.56 -14.56
N GLY A 186 -0.82 -8.87 -13.35
CA GLY A 186 -0.36 -7.88 -12.38
C GLY A 186 -1.45 -7.14 -11.62
N ARG A 187 -2.73 -7.45 -11.83
CA ARG A 187 -3.86 -6.84 -11.10
C ARG A 187 -4.12 -7.55 -9.77
N PHE A 188 -4.49 -6.78 -8.75
CA PHE A 188 -4.86 -7.32 -7.45
C PHE A 188 -6.28 -7.87 -7.44
N VAL A 189 -6.47 -8.96 -6.70
CA VAL A 189 -7.77 -9.51 -6.33
C VAL A 189 -8.07 -9.02 -4.92
N LEU A 190 -9.10 -8.19 -4.79
CA LEU A 190 -9.48 -7.62 -3.49
C LEU A 190 -10.52 -8.52 -2.81
N PRO A 191 -10.41 -8.73 -1.49
CA PRO A 191 -11.39 -9.49 -0.75
C PRO A 191 -12.73 -8.73 -0.73
N ILE A 192 -13.81 -9.46 -0.99
CA ILE A 192 -15.20 -8.94 -0.93
C ILE A 192 -15.81 -9.05 0.47
N SER A 193 -15.08 -9.67 1.41
CA SER A 193 -15.51 -9.96 2.77
C SER A 193 -14.38 -9.72 3.75
N GLY A 194 -14.70 -9.40 5.00
CA GLY A 194 -13.72 -9.15 6.03
C GLY A 194 -14.30 -8.41 7.23
N PRO A 195 -13.43 -8.03 8.18
CA PRO A 195 -13.86 -7.23 9.31
C PRO A 195 -14.36 -5.87 8.84
N VAL A 196 -15.50 -5.44 9.38
CA VAL A 196 -16.04 -4.13 9.04
C VAL A 196 -15.23 -3.02 9.71
N PRO A 197 -15.04 -1.86 9.04
CA PRO A 197 -14.30 -0.75 9.62
C PRO A 197 -14.93 -0.26 10.93
N HIS A 198 -14.10 0.33 11.80
CA HIS A 198 -14.57 0.93 13.04
C HIS A 198 -15.68 1.96 12.79
N GLY A 199 -16.73 1.91 13.62
CA GLY A 199 -17.89 2.78 13.50
C GLY A 199 -18.89 2.36 12.43
N THR A 200 -18.74 1.18 11.82
CA THR A 200 -19.69 0.64 10.84
C THR A 200 -20.38 -0.63 11.35
N HIS A 201 -21.63 -0.81 10.93
CA HIS A 201 -22.38 -2.03 11.22
C HIS A 201 -22.14 -3.08 10.14
N ILE A 202 -22.27 -4.34 10.52
CA ILE A 202 -22.24 -5.46 9.58
C ILE A 202 -23.34 -5.24 8.53
N PRO A 203 -22.99 -5.21 7.22
CA PRO A 203 -23.96 -4.96 6.17
C PRO A 203 -24.98 -6.10 6.11
N GLY A 204 -26.21 -5.78 5.70
CA GLY A 204 -27.30 -6.75 5.52
C GLY A 204 -28.43 -6.63 6.53
N LEU A 205 -28.30 -5.85 7.60
CA LEU A 205 -29.41 -5.58 8.51
C LEU A 205 -30.31 -4.46 7.96
N ILE A 206 -31.57 -4.77 7.68
CA ILE A 206 -32.59 -3.81 7.26
C ILE A 206 -33.56 -3.61 8.44
N ARG A 207 -33.75 -2.37 8.87
CA ARG A 207 -34.72 -1.98 9.91
C ARG A 207 -35.78 -1.07 9.30
N MET A 208 -37.04 -1.37 9.55
CA MET A 208 -38.18 -0.56 9.14
C MET A 208 -38.81 0.07 10.37
N PHE A 209 -38.99 1.38 10.33
CA PHE A 209 -39.52 2.18 11.43
C PHE A 209 -40.94 2.66 11.10
N SER A 210 -41.77 2.74 12.14
CA SER A 210 -43.09 3.36 12.10
C SER A 210 -42.98 4.89 11.94
N CYS A 211 -44.07 5.56 11.56
CA CYS A 211 -44.18 7.03 11.63
C CYS A 211 -43.94 7.58 13.05
N ASN A 212 -44.09 6.76 14.09
CA ASN A 212 -43.81 7.10 15.48
C ASN A 212 -42.34 6.83 15.90
N GLY A 213 -41.48 6.38 14.96
CA GLY A 213 -40.06 6.09 15.23
C GLY A 213 -39.76 4.74 15.87
N GLU A 214 -40.78 3.91 16.12
CA GLU A 214 -40.60 2.56 16.68
C GLU A 214 -40.14 1.54 15.60
N GLU A 215 -39.23 0.63 15.94
CA GLU A 215 -38.77 -0.44 15.03
C GLU A 215 -39.88 -1.49 14.85
N VAL A 216 -40.52 -1.52 13.68
CA VAL A 216 -41.65 -2.41 13.38
C VAL A 216 -41.17 -3.75 12.83
N LYS A 217 -40.08 -3.75 12.06
CA LYS A 217 -39.62 -4.97 11.38
C LYS A 217 -38.12 -4.95 11.12
N ARG A 218 -37.52 -6.12 11.33
CA ARG A 218 -36.11 -6.40 11.09
C ARG A 218 -35.99 -7.48 10.03
N LEU A 219 -35.22 -7.21 8.98
CA LEU A 219 -34.92 -8.14 7.90
C LEU A 219 -33.42 -8.28 7.75
N GLN A 220 -32.98 -9.43 7.26
CA GLN A 220 -31.57 -9.68 6.95
C GLN A 220 -31.41 -10.01 5.47
N PHE A 221 -30.69 -9.16 4.75
CA PHE A 221 -30.28 -9.40 3.38
C PHE A 221 -29.02 -10.28 3.37
N ARG A 222 -29.08 -11.37 2.60
CA ARG A 222 -27.93 -12.25 2.39
C ARG A 222 -26.98 -11.57 1.39
N ASN A 223 -26.02 -10.84 1.92
CA ASN A 223 -24.97 -10.13 1.19
C ASN A 223 -23.92 -11.05 0.54
N GLY A 224 -23.95 -12.36 0.80
CA GLY A 224 -23.01 -13.33 0.23
C GLY A 224 -21.57 -13.22 0.74
N GLY A 225 -21.29 -12.34 1.71
CA GLY A 225 -19.97 -12.07 2.26
C GLY A 225 -19.86 -12.43 3.75
N ASN A 226 -18.73 -13.03 4.13
CA ASN A 226 -18.41 -13.32 5.54
C ASN A 226 -17.85 -12.07 6.23
N TYR A 227 -18.72 -11.13 6.60
CA TYR A 227 -18.31 -9.95 7.36
C TYR A 227 -18.21 -10.27 8.85
N THR A 228 -17.08 -9.91 9.46
CA THR A 228 -16.82 -10.11 10.89
C THR A 228 -16.91 -8.78 11.65
N GLY A 229 -16.93 -8.87 12.99
CA GLY A 229 -17.11 -7.73 13.88
C GLY A 229 -16.10 -6.60 13.71
N VAL A 230 -16.41 -5.48 14.35
CA VAL A 230 -15.72 -4.18 14.21
C VAL A 230 -14.23 -4.30 14.51
N LEU A 231 -13.38 -3.87 13.57
CA LEU A 231 -11.95 -3.63 13.81
C LEU A 231 -11.79 -2.53 14.89
N GLY A 232 -10.94 -2.75 15.89
CA GLY A 232 -10.60 -1.71 16.86
C GLY A 232 -10.06 -0.45 16.16
N GLU A 233 -10.28 0.74 16.73
CA GLU A 233 -9.95 2.02 16.09
C GLU A 233 -8.45 2.20 15.77
N GLY A 234 -7.57 1.44 16.46
CA GLY A 234 -6.11 1.51 16.36
C GLY A 234 -5.55 2.72 17.10
N SER A 235 -4.38 2.59 17.73
CA SER A 235 -3.72 3.73 18.38
C SER A 235 -3.12 4.69 17.35
N PHE A 236 -3.52 5.96 17.42
CA PHE A 236 -2.92 7.06 16.67
C PHE A 236 -1.85 7.83 17.46
N GLU A 237 -1.55 7.38 18.68
CA GLU A 237 -0.50 7.98 19.50
C GLU A 237 0.88 7.46 19.08
N MET A 238 1.94 8.04 19.65
CA MET A 238 3.31 7.60 19.38
C MET A 238 3.54 6.14 19.79
N PHE A 239 2.83 5.66 20.81
CA PHE A 239 2.88 4.28 21.28
C PHE A 239 1.47 3.68 21.30
N GLY A 240 1.38 2.37 21.08
CA GLY A 240 0.13 1.62 21.21
C GLY A 240 -0.10 0.63 20.08
N GLU A 241 -1.09 -0.23 20.27
CA GLU A 241 -1.42 -1.26 19.28
C GLU A 241 -2.13 -0.64 18.07
N ARG A 242 -1.58 -0.83 16.87
CA ARG A 242 -2.20 -0.32 15.63
C ARG A 242 -3.41 -1.14 15.21
N VAL A 243 -3.57 -2.36 15.74
CA VAL A 243 -4.65 -3.35 15.46
C VAL A 243 -4.64 -3.88 14.02
N ILE A 244 -4.20 -3.08 13.04
CA ILE A 244 -4.08 -3.46 11.65
C ILE A 244 -2.75 -4.16 11.36
N LYS A 245 -2.80 -5.21 10.52
CA LYS A 245 -1.61 -5.90 10.00
C LYS A 245 -0.98 -5.16 8.80
N LEU A 246 -1.66 -4.19 8.20
CA LEU A 246 -1.15 -3.41 7.05
C LEU A 246 0.01 -2.51 7.47
N GLY A 247 1.07 -2.40 6.65
CA GLY A 247 2.29 -1.65 6.97
C GLY A 247 3.33 -2.44 7.79
N THR A 248 3.01 -3.68 8.18
CA THR A 248 3.99 -4.60 8.80
C THR A 248 4.80 -5.34 7.73
N ASN A 249 5.98 -5.83 8.11
CA ASN A 249 6.89 -6.51 7.18
C ASN A 249 6.26 -7.78 6.59
N MET A 250 5.80 -7.72 5.33
CA MET A 250 5.20 -8.86 4.62
C MET A 250 6.21 -9.89 4.13
N TYR A 251 7.50 -9.57 4.16
CA TYR A 251 8.59 -10.40 3.62
C TYR A 251 9.23 -11.30 4.68
N SER A 252 8.75 -11.26 5.93
CA SER A 252 9.26 -12.12 7.00
C SER A 252 8.80 -13.57 6.81
N VAL A 253 9.72 -14.52 6.97
CA VAL A 253 9.55 -15.98 6.69
C VAL A 253 8.45 -16.64 7.54
N SER A 254 7.98 -15.99 8.61
CA SER A 254 6.91 -16.48 9.49
C SER A 254 5.57 -15.79 9.18
N ARG A 255 4.77 -16.36 8.28
CA ARG A 255 3.34 -16.02 8.17
C ARG A 255 2.47 -17.28 8.18
N PRO A 256 1.43 -17.33 9.04
CA PRO A 256 0.14 -17.83 8.62
C PRO A 256 -0.57 -16.70 7.87
N VAL A 257 -0.64 -16.78 6.54
CA VAL A 257 -1.52 -15.89 5.77
C VAL A 257 -2.95 -16.35 6.06
N GLU A 258 -3.70 -15.55 6.82
CA GLU A 258 -5.15 -15.71 6.96
C GLU A 258 -5.82 -15.34 5.64
N THR A 259 -5.72 -16.26 4.67
CA THR A 259 -6.79 -16.41 3.70
C THR A 259 -7.93 -17.05 4.48
N HIS A 260 -9.00 -16.28 4.73
CA HIS A 260 -10.26 -16.86 5.22
C HIS A 260 -10.91 -17.66 4.08
N MET A 261 -10.29 -18.78 3.75
CA MET A 261 -10.92 -19.89 3.07
C MET A 261 -11.13 -20.95 4.15
N SER A 262 -12.37 -21.12 4.57
CA SER A 262 -12.80 -22.18 5.47
C SER A 262 -12.39 -23.54 4.91
N GLY A 263 -11.54 -24.29 5.62
CA GLY A 263 -11.20 -25.65 5.20
C GLY A 263 -10.04 -26.30 5.94
N THR A 264 -10.34 -26.89 7.11
CA THR A 264 -9.61 -28.01 7.75
C THR A 264 -8.12 -27.85 8.09
N SER A 265 -7.89 -27.65 9.39
CA SER A 265 -6.65 -27.93 10.09
C SER A 265 -6.18 -29.37 9.89
N LYS A 266 -4.94 -29.57 9.42
CA LYS A 266 -4.12 -30.75 9.71
C LYS A 266 -2.65 -30.35 9.84
N ASN A 267 -2.12 -30.60 11.03
CA ASN A 267 -0.69 -30.66 11.32
C ASN A 267 0.02 -31.64 10.37
N SER A 268 1.18 -31.24 9.83
CA SER A 268 2.25 -32.18 9.49
C SER A 268 3.56 -31.42 9.31
N ALA A 269 4.42 -31.50 10.31
CA ALA A 269 5.84 -31.25 10.15
C ALA A 269 6.44 -32.31 9.21
N GLN A 270 7.00 -31.89 8.07
CA GLN A 270 7.93 -32.71 7.30
C GLN A 270 9.16 -31.88 6.95
N LYS A 271 10.23 -32.12 7.72
CA LYS A 271 11.62 -31.91 7.27
C LYS A 271 11.83 -32.71 5.99
N LYS A 272 12.02 -32.05 4.85
CA LYS A 272 12.73 -32.62 3.71
C LYS A 272 14.18 -32.15 3.79
N SER A 273 15.07 -33.06 4.15
CA SER A 273 16.51 -32.94 3.96
C SER A 273 16.80 -32.92 2.46
N VAL A 274 17.26 -31.80 1.93
CA VAL A 274 17.92 -31.78 0.62
C VAL A 274 19.41 -31.96 0.87
N ASN A 275 19.90 -33.14 0.50
CA ASN A 275 21.32 -33.41 0.32
C ASN A 275 21.83 -32.55 -0.84
N THR A 276 22.77 -31.65 -0.57
CA THR A 276 23.57 -31.01 -1.62
C THR A 276 25.03 -31.05 -1.23
N ALA A 277 25.64 -32.21 -1.43
CA ALA A 277 27.09 -32.27 -1.58
C ALA A 277 27.45 -31.57 -2.90
N PRO A 278 28.37 -30.60 -2.92
CA PRO A 278 28.77 -29.92 -4.15
C PRO A 278 29.52 -30.89 -5.06
N ASN A 279 29.06 -31.01 -6.31
CA ASN A 279 29.63 -31.87 -7.34
C ASN A 279 31.09 -31.43 -7.64
N PRO A 280 32.12 -32.25 -7.33
CA PRO A 280 33.52 -31.85 -7.43
C PRO A 280 34.02 -31.64 -8.88
N LEU A 281 33.33 -32.23 -9.86
CA LEU A 281 33.66 -32.12 -11.28
C LEU A 281 33.49 -30.70 -11.84
N ALA A 282 32.48 -29.95 -11.39
CA ALA A 282 32.22 -28.60 -11.87
C ALA A 282 33.32 -27.59 -11.45
N LYS A 283 34.03 -27.89 -10.35
CA LYS A 283 35.11 -27.03 -9.84
C LYS A 283 36.40 -27.22 -10.62
N GLU A 284 36.67 -28.44 -11.10
CA GLU A 284 37.86 -28.74 -11.92
C GLU A 284 37.72 -28.17 -13.34
N GLU A 285 36.53 -28.25 -13.93
CA GLU A 285 36.21 -27.66 -15.25
C GLU A 285 36.42 -26.13 -15.27
N LEU A 286 35.95 -25.43 -14.23
CA LEU A 286 36.14 -23.98 -14.06
C LEU A 286 37.62 -23.60 -13.84
N ASN A 287 38.37 -24.43 -13.12
CA ASN A 287 39.81 -24.22 -12.90
C ASN A 287 40.63 -24.49 -14.17
N MET A 288 40.19 -25.41 -15.02
CA MET A 288 40.81 -25.67 -16.32
C MET A 288 40.57 -24.52 -17.29
N LEU A 289 39.37 -23.92 -17.27
CA LEU A 289 39.03 -22.72 -18.03
C LEU A 289 39.89 -21.50 -17.60
N ALA A 290 40.11 -21.33 -16.29
CA ALA A 290 40.95 -20.27 -15.74
C ALA A 290 42.45 -20.43 -16.12
N ARG A 291 42.90 -21.67 -16.32
CA ARG A 291 44.28 -21.98 -16.71
C ARG A 291 44.53 -21.84 -18.22
N LEU A 292 43.48 -22.03 -19.02
CA LEU A 292 43.50 -21.87 -20.49
C LEU A 292 43.40 -20.40 -20.94
N MET A 293 42.79 -19.51 -20.14
CA MET A 293 42.82 -18.06 -20.36
C MET A 293 44.08 -17.37 -19.79
N GLY A 294 45.23 -18.03 -19.87
CA GLY A 294 46.44 -17.67 -19.15
C GLY A 294 46.84 -16.19 -19.18
N GLY A 295 47.27 -15.72 -18.00
CA GLY A 295 48.48 -14.90 -17.85
C GLY A 295 48.46 -13.49 -18.43
N MET A 296 47.89 -12.54 -17.69
CA MET A 296 48.39 -11.16 -17.68
C MET A 296 48.46 -10.68 -16.22
N GLU A 297 49.69 -10.53 -15.71
CA GLU A 297 49.94 -9.70 -14.55
C GLU A 297 49.54 -8.26 -14.90
N VAL A 298 48.66 -7.67 -14.09
CA VAL A 298 48.53 -6.21 -14.00
C VAL A 298 48.72 -5.82 -12.54
N GLN A 299 49.93 -5.36 -12.25
CA GLN A 299 50.24 -4.62 -11.02
C GLN A 299 49.74 -3.17 -11.12
N LYS A 300 49.20 -2.70 -9.99
CA LYS A 300 48.89 -1.31 -9.57
C LYS A 300 47.68 -0.66 -10.28
N LEU A 301 46.83 0.13 -9.61
CA LEU A 301 47.04 1.07 -8.50
C LEU A 301 45.71 1.29 -7.75
N GLY A 302 45.78 1.74 -6.50
CA GLY A 302 44.64 1.85 -5.59
C GLY A 302 43.49 2.76 -6.06
N ASN A 303 42.28 2.28 -5.80
CA ASN A 303 41.19 3.08 -5.25
C ASN A 303 40.38 2.15 -4.34
N ALA A 304 40.42 2.44 -3.04
CA ALA A 304 39.57 1.80 -2.06
C ALA A 304 38.13 2.32 -2.25
N ASP A 305 37.46 1.84 -3.29
CA ASP A 305 36.01 1.91 -3.35
C ASP A 305 35.51 0.86 -2.35
N SER A 306 35.34 1.28 -1.10
CA SER A 306 34.89 0.41 0.01
C SER A 306 33.46 -0.11 -0.17
N GLY A 307 32.77 0.26 -1.25
CA GLY A 307 31.45 -0.22 -1.60
C GLY A 307 31.46 -1.67 -2.09
N PHE A 308 30.54 -2.49 -1.59
CA PHE A 308 30.33 -3.84 -2.11
C PHE A 308 29.13 -3.85 -3.06
N ARG A 309 29.32 -4.46 -4.23
CA ARG A 309 28.27 -4.59 -5.26
C ARG A 309 27.39 -5.77 -4.92
N VAL A 310 26.08 -5.55 -4.93
CA VAL A 310 25.10 -6.59 -4.58
C VAL A 310 24.06 -6.73 -5.69
N ASN A 311 23.85 -7.97 -6.13
CA ASN A 311 22.68 -8.34 -6.93
C ASN A 311 21.66 -8.94 -5.97
N LEU A 312 20.65 -8.16 -5.57
CA LEU A 312 19.67 -8.59 -4.55
C LEU A 312 18.54 -9.47 -5.12
N PHE A 313 18.34 -9.48 -6.44
CA PHE A 313 17.19 -10.09 -7.09
C PHE A 313 17.62 -11.07 -8.18
N ALA A 314 17.10 -12.30 -8.14
CA ALA A 314 17.13 -13.20 -9.29
C ALA A 314 16.13 -12.66 -10.31
N THR A 315 16.60 -12.31 -11.50
CA THR A 315 15.78 -11.73 -12.56
C THR A 315 14.82 -12.79 -13.09
N ASP A 316 13.52 -12.49 -13.01
CA ASP A 316 12.34 -13.19 -13.56
C ASP A 316 12.07 -14.66 -13.16
N GLU A 317 13.09 -15.44 -12.77
CA GLU A 317 12.94 -16.85 -12.37
C GLU A 317 11.98 -17.05 -11.18
N GLU A 318 12.08 -16.21 -10.14
CA GLU A 318 11.20 -16.28 -8.96
C GLU A 318 9.71 -16.04 -9.32
N GLU A 319 9.43 -15.31 -10.40
CA GLU A 319 8.06 -15.05 -10.87
C GLU A 319 7.51 -16.18 -11.73
N GLU A 320 8.34 -16.72 -12.62
CA GLU A 320 7.96 -17.84 -13.48
C GLU A 320 7.64 -19.09 -12.64
N GLU A 321 8.47 -19.39 -11.64
CA GLU A 321 8.19 -20.46 -10.67
C GLU A 321 6.87 -20.23 -9.92
N ALA A 322 6.60 -18.98 -9.52
CA ALA A 322 5.35 -18.63 -8.84
C ALA A 322 4.13 -18.86 -9.73
N LEU A 323 4.23 -18.56 -11.03
CA LEU A 323 3.16 -18.79 -12.01
C LEU A 323 2.90 -20.29 -12.22
N ILE A 324 3.94 -21.10 -12.34
CA ILE A 324 3.84 -22.56 -12.55
C ILE A 324 3.20 -23.25 -11.33
N SER A 325 3.46 -22.74 -10.12
CA SER A 325 2.88 -23.30 -8.89
C SER A 325 1.37 -23.04 -8.72
N ARG A 326 0.76 -22.21 -9.58
CA ARG A 326 -0.66 -21.84 -9.48
C ARG A 326 -1.52 -22.82 -10.31
N PRO A 327 -2.54 -23.47 -9.72
CA PRO A 327 -3.53 -24.22 -10.49
C PRO A 327 -4.39 -23.27 -11.34
N ASP A 328 -4.86 -23.75 -12.49
CA ASP A 328 -5.62 -22.99 -13.50
C ASP A 328 -6.74 -22.12 -12.92
N GLU A 329 -6.92 -20.95 -13.53
CA GLU A 329 -7.77 -19.84 -13.08
C GLU A 329 -9.14 -20.29 -12.54
N PHE A 330 -9.41 -19.98 -11.27
CA PHE A 330 -10.79 -19.94 -10.78
C PHE A 330 -11.56 -18.89 -11.60
N SER A 331 -12.70 -19.28 -12.15
CA SER A 331 -13.68 -18.37 -12.72
C SER A 331 -14.15 -17.42 -11.62
N TYR A 332 -13.60 -16.21 -11.60
CA TYR A 332 -14.08 -15.13 -10.76
C TYR A 332 -15.10 -14.32 -11.56
N ASP A 333 -16.23 -13.97 -10.94
CA ASP A 333 -17.16 -13.00 -11.50
C ASP A 333 -16.48 -11.62 -11.55
N VAL A 334 -15.91 -11.29 -12.70
CA VAL A 334 -15.24 -10.00 -12.92
C VAL A 334 -16.30 -8.92 -13.12
N ILE A 335 -16.56 -8.13 -12.07
CA ILE A 335 -17.37 -6.92 -12.21
C ILE A 335 -16.51 -5.84 -12.90
N LYS A 336 -16.69 -5.68 -14.21
CA LYS A 336 -16.08 -4.59 -14.98
C LYS A 336 -16.86 -3.30 -14.75
N ILE A 337 -16.43 -2.48 -13.79
CA ILE A 337 -16.98 -1.14 -13.61
C ILE A 337 -16.29 -0.20 -14.63
N GLN A 338 -16.94 0.02 -15.77
CA GLN A 338 -16.53 1.03 -16.75
C GLN A 338 -17.15 2.38 -16.37
N ALA A 339 -16.32 3.34 -15.95
CA ALA A 339 -16.74 4.71 -15.65
C ALA A 339 -16.87 5.62 -16.89
N THR A 340 -16.77 5.07 -18.11
CA THR A 340 -16.84 5.83 -19.36
C THR A 340 -18.11 5.51 -20.14
N LYS A 341 -19.05 6.47 -20.09
CA LYS A 341 -20.13 6.76 -21.04
C LYS A 341 -20.74 5.54 -21.75
N ASN A 342 -21.67 4.88 -21.07
CA ASN A 342 -22.67 4.08 -21.77
C ASN A 342 -23.80 5.04 -22.22
N GLN A 343 -23.84 5.39 -23.52
CA GLN A 343 -24.81 6.38 -24.05
C GLN A 343 -26.27 5.98 -23.79
N GLN A 344 -26.56 4.68 -23.78
CA GLN A 344 -27.90 4.16 -23.45
C GLN A 344 -28.27 4.33 -21.97
N ALA A 345 -27.34 4.08 -21.04
CA ALA A 345 -27.61 4.29 -19.61
C ALA A 345 -27.83 5.77 -19.27
N ASN A 346 -27.17 6.68 -19.99
CA ASN A 346 -27.41 8.12 -19.87
C ASN A 346 -28.78 8.54 -20.41
N ALA A 347 -29.31 7.88 -21.45
CA ALA A 347 -30.64 8.16 -21.97
C ALA A 347 -31.74 7.68 -21.02
N GLU A 348 -31.57 6.51 -20.39
CA GLU A 348 -32.50 6.05 -19.35
C GLU A 348 -32.41 6.90 -18.08
N LEU A 349 -31.21 7.28 -17.64
CA LEU A 349 -31.05 8.23 -16.53
C LEU A 349 -31.63 9.61 -16.85
N ALA A 350 -31.47 10.11 -18.08
CA ALA A 350 -32.07 11.37 -18.51
C ALA A 350 -33.61 11.27 -18.63
N LYS A 351 -34.15 10.11 -19.00
CA LYS A 351 -35.58 9.84 -18.99
C LYS A 351 -36.13 9.81 -17.57
N ILE A 352 -35.45 9.12 -16.65
CA ILE A 352 -35.79 9.11 -15.22
C ILE A 352 -35.71 10.52 -14.64
N MET A 353 -34.69 11.30 -14.99
CA MET A 353 -34.55 12.70 -14.57
C MET A 353 -35.62 13.61 -15.18
N GLY A 354 -36.08 13.30 -16.41
CA GLY A 354 -37.19 13.93 -17.10
C GLY A 354 -38.53 13.68 -16.40
N ASP A 355 -38.77 12.43 -15.98
CA ASP A 355 -39.96 12.00 -15.23
C ASP A 355 -40.03 12.72 -13.85
N PHE A 356 -38.90 13.16 -13.29
CA PHE A 356 -38.87 14.00 -12.07
C PHE A 356 -39.13 15.49 -12.33
N THR A 357 -39.10 15.95 -13.59
CA THR A 357 -39.30 17.36 -13.97
C THR A 357 -40.66 17.67 -14.59
N GLU A 358 -41.49 16.67 -14.89
CA GLU A 358 -42.87 16.87 -15.35
C GLU A 358 -43.86 17.07 -14.18
N GLU A 359 -43.66 18.15 -13.41
CA GLU A 359 -44.76 18.89 -12.77
C GLU A 359 -44.47 20.42 -12.78
N ALA A 360 -43.70 20.90 -13.76
CA ALA A 360 -43.46 22.32 -13.97
C ALA A 360 -43.92 22.77 -15.36
N GLY A 361 -45.24 22.88 -15.52
CA GLY A 361 -45.86 23.89 -16.37
C GLY A 361 -46.57 23.40 -17.62
N GLU A 362 -47.91 23.50 -17.61
CA GLU A 362 -48.63 23.96 -18.79
C GLU A 362 -49.32 25.32 -18.49
N PRO A 363 -49.43 26.22 -19.48
CA PRO A 363 -49.83 27.60 -19.28
C PRO A 363 -51.34 27.80 -19.48
N CYS A 364 -52.07 28.19 -18.43
CA CYS A 364 -53.39 28.78 -18.57
C CYS A 364 -53.30 30.30 -18.59
N SER A 365 -53.76 30.85 -19.71
CA SER A 365 -54.01 32.25 -20.01
C SER A 365 -54.75 33.02 -18.91
N SER A 366 -54.23 34.24 -18.63
CA SER A 366 -54.93 35.45 -18.18
C SER A 366 -56.01 35.33 -17.09
N ILE A 367 -55.72 35.87 -15.90
CA ILE A 367 -56.52 36.89 -15.19
C ILE A 367 -55.73 37.34 -13.95
N ALA A 368 -55.63 38.65 -13.76
CA ALA A 368 -55.04 39.31 -12.61
C ALA A 368 -55.78 38.99 -11.29
N ASN A 369 -55.05 38.87 -10.16
CA ASN A 369 -55.28 39.69 -8.96
C ASN A 369 -54.47 39.26 -7.72
N SER A 370 -53.79 40.27 -7.18
CA SER A 370 -53.26 40.50 -5.83
C SER A 370 -53.63 39.50 -4.71
N LYS A 371 -52.73 38.58 -4.37
CA LYS A 371 -52.70 37.89 -3.05
C LYS A 371 -51.29 37.58 -2.50
N GLY A 372 -50.23 38.10 -3.13
CA GLY A 372 -48.84 37.85 -2.70
C GLY A 372 -48.26 38.92 -1.78
N ASP A 373 -48.73 40.16 -1.89
CA ASP A 373 -48.16 41.30 -1.15
C ASP A 373 -48.64 41.38 0.32
N ASP A 374 -49.71 40.67 0.69
CA ASP A 374 -50.27 40.70 2.06
C ASP A 374 -49.53 39.79 3.06
N LEU A 375 -48.72 38.82 2.60
CA LEU A 375 -48.00 37.90 3.49
C LEU A 375 -46.63 38.43 3.93
N LEU A 376 -46.00 39.31 3.14
CA LEU A 376 -44.77 40.00 3.53
C LEU A 376 -45.02 41.09 4.59
N ALA A 377 -46.19 41.72 4.60
CA ALA A 377 -46.53 42.76 5.57
C ALA A 377 -46.84 42.22 6.99
N MET A 378 -47.01 40.91 7.17
CA MET A 378 -47.30 40.29 8.48
C MET A 378 -46.05 39.82 9.24
N MET A 379 -44.85 39.86 8.65
CA MET A 379 -43.60 39.43 9.32
C MET A 379 -42.78 40.59 9.91
N ASP A 380 -43.08 41.84 9.55
CA ASP A 380 -42.39 43.04 10.10
C ASP A 380 -43.08 43.62 11.34
N GLY A 381 -44.04 42.89 11.94
CA GLY A 381 -44.77 43.34 13.12
C GLY A 381 -45.05 42.20 14.10
N LEU A 382 -44.02 41.61 14.68
CA LEU A 382 -44.07 40.87 15.96
C LEU A 382 -42.72 40.90 16.67
#